data_AF-A0A3C1B2H7-F1
#
_entry.id   AF-A0A3C1B2H7-F1
#
_cell.length_a   1.000
_cell.length_b   1.000
_cell.length_c   1.000
_cell.angle_alpha   90.00
_cell.angle_beta   90.00
_cell.angle_gamma   90.00
#
_symmetry.space_group_name_H-M   'P 1'
#
loop_
_entity.id
_entity.type
_entity.pdbx_description
1 polymer ?
#
loop_
_entity_poly.entity_id
_entity_poly.type
_entity_poly.pdbx_seq_one_letter_code
_entity_poly.pdbx_strand_id
1 'polypeptide(L)'
;APSCLYEGTDKTYEYDDLVVYTITKNGVDLIDGIDLTSSRYTTVRGITVGSSWQSILEAYGDPGDSEYDLIYWADPALGDSSPTLTFMLDQDNVSVISLYSGSNNQTP
;
A
#
# COMPACT_ATOMS: atom_id res chain seq x y z
N ALA A 1 -16.86 -0.70 -6.61
CA ALA A 1 -17.93 -1.23 -5.72
C ALA A 1 -18.59 -0.06 -4.99
N PRO A 2 -19.76 -0.19 -4.36
CA PRO A 2 -20.24 0.85 -3.43
C PRO A 2 -19.11 1.19 -2.45
N SER A 3 -18.89 2.49 -2.20
CA SER A 3 -17.78 2.91 -1.36
C SER A 3 -17.96 2.42 0.07
N CYS A 4 -16.88 1.94 0.69
CA CYS A 4 -16.92 1.40 2.05
C CYS A 4 -16.96 2.50 3.13
N LEU A 5 -16.43 3.69 2.85
CA LEU A 5 -16.30 4.78 3.83
C LEU A 5 -17.12 6.04 3.49
N TYR A 6 -17.50 6.25 2.23
CA TYR A 6 -18.18 7.46 1.78
C TYR A 6 -19.41 7.17 0.92
N GLU A 7 -20.21 8.20 0.62
CA GLU A 7 -21.25 8.08 -0.41
C GLU A 7 -20.63 8.12 -1.80
N GLY A 8 -20.71 7.01 -2.54
CA GLY A 8 -20.17 6.92 -3.89
C GLY A 8 -19.88 5.50 -4.35
N THR A 9 -19.12 5.38 -5.43
CA THR A 9 -18.69 4.09 -5.99
C THR A 9 -17.19 4.13 -6.19
N ASP A 10 -16.46 3.44 -5.31
CA ASP A 10 -15.03 3.21 -5.42
C ASP A 10 -14.71 2.51 -6.73
N LYS A 11 -13.63 2.94 -7.37
CA LYS A 11 -13.17 2.41 -8.67
C LYS A 11 -11.82 1.74 -8.51
N THR A 12 -11.66 0.65 -9.25
CA THR A 12 -10.41 -0.07 -9.41
C THR A 12 -9.98 0.05 -10.85
N TYR A 13 -8.74 0.46 -11.08
CA TYR A 13 -8.13 0.55 -12.39
C TYR A 13 -6.98 -0.45 -12.47
N GLU A 14 -7.13 -1.48 -13.29
CA GLU A 14 -6.14 -2.53 -13.47
C GLU A 14 -5.28 -2.23 -14.70
N TYR A 15 -3.96 -2.30 -14.51
CA TYR A 15 -2.95 -2.21 -15.55
C TYR A 15 -2.07 -3.47 -15.48
N ASP A 16 -1.23 -3.69 -16.49
CA ASP A 16 -0.42 -4.91 -16.60
C ASP A 16 0.49 -5.15 -15.38
N ASP A 17 0.99 -4.08 -14.75
CA ASP A 17 1.97 -4.16 -13.66
C ASP A 17 1.60 -3.39 -12.39
N LEU A 18 0.39 -2.82 -12.33
CA LEU A 18 -0.13 -2.15 -11.15
C LEU A 18 -1.66 -2.10 -11.11
N VAL A 19 -2.20 -1.92 -9.91
CA VAL A 19 -3.64 -1.67 -9.66
C VAL A 19 -3.78 -0.37 -8.89
N VAL A 20 -4.68 0.51 -9.31
CA VAL A 20 -5.03 1.74 -8.58
C VAL A 20 -6.42 1.61 -7.99
N TYR A 21 -6.52 1.80 -6.68
CA TYR A 21 -7.77 1.88 -5.95
C TYR A 21 -8.11 3.35 -5.70
N THR A 22 -9.39 3.67 -5.79
CA THR A 22 -9.90 5.02 -5.52
C THR A 22 -11.03 4.98 -4.54
N ILE A 23 -11.19 6.09 -3.82
CA ILE A 23 -12.34 6.34 -2.99
C ILE A 23 -13.07 7.58 -3.47
N THR A 24 -14.40 7.50 -3.56
CA THR A 24 -15.19 8.67 -3.99
C THR A 24 -15.60 9.50 -2.78
N LYS A 25 -15.10 10.74 -2.70
CA LYS A 25 -15.47 11.72 -1.65
C LYS A 25 -16.03 12.98 -2.30
N ASN A 26 -17.25 13.36 -1.91
CA ASN A 26 -17.95 14.55 -2.45
C ASN A 26 -18.05 14.56 -4.00
N GLY A 27 -18.25 13.38 -4.61
CA GLY A 27 -18.34 13.23 -6.07
C GLY A 27 -17.00 13.31 -6.81
N VAL A 28 -15.88 13.33 -6.10
CA VAL A 28 -14.51 13.32 -6.67
C VAL A 28 -13.82 12.01 -6.28
N ASP A 29 -13.16 11.37 -7.24
CA ASP A 29 -12.35 10.19 -6.96
C ASP A 29 -10.96 10.63 -6.46
N LEU A 30 -10.59 10.13 -5.29
CA LEU A 30 -9.27 10.30 -4.69
C LEU A 30 -8.54 8.96 -4.77
N ILE A 31 -7.21 8.99 -4.92
CA ILE A 31 -6.40 7.77 -4.85
C ILE A 31 -6.43 7.25 -3.41
N ASP A 32 -6.76 5.97 -3.28
CA ASP A 32 -6.79 5.25 -2.01
C ASP A 32 -5.57 4.38 -1.83
N GLY A 33 -5.24 3.60 -2.86
CA GLY A 33 -4.02 2.82 -2.85
C GLY A 33 -3.51 2.53 -4.25
N ILE A 34 -2.24 2.15 -4.31
CA ILE A 34 -1.60 1.63 -5.52
C ILE A 34 -0.87 0.35 -5.13
N ASP A 35 -1.21 -0.75 -5.80
CA ASP A 35 -0.48 -2.01 -5.72
C ASP A 35 0.44 -2.15 -6.92
N LEU A 36 1.72 -2.39 -6.68
CA LEU A 36 2.72 -2.69 -7.68
C LEU A 36 2.99 -4.20 -7.68
N THR A 37 2.79 -4.86 -8.82
CA THR A 37 2.85 -6.33 -8.93
C THR A 37 4.02 -6.82 -9.79
N SER A 38 4.91 -5.91 -10.20
CA SER A 38 6.03 -6.19 -11.09
C SER A 38 7.35 -5.68 -10.54
N SER A 39 8.43 -6.34 -10.94
CA SER A 39 9.80 -5.96 -10.58
C SER A 39 10.34 -4.75 -11.35
N ARG A 40 9.51 -4.12 -12.19
CA ARG A 40 9.86 -2.90 -12.93
C ARG A 40 9.94 -1.66 -12.05
N TYR A 41 9.30 -1.70 -10.88
CA TYR A 41 9.25 -0.59 -9.95
C TYR A 41 10.15 -0.89 -8.75
N THR A 42 10.87 0.11 -8.29
CA THR A 42 11.80 -0.03 -7.16
C THR A 42 11.57 1.11 -6.19
N THR A 43 11.49 0.78 -4.90
CA THR A 43 11.45 1.80 -3.86
C THR A 43 12.74 2.60 -3.84
N VAL A 44 12.72 3.79 -3.24
CA VAL A 44 13.94 4.60 -3.07
C VAL A 44 15.03 3.87 -2.27
N ARG A 45 14.66 2.85 -1.49
CA ARG A 45 15.58 2.01 -0.71
C ARG A 45 15.94 0.69 -1.39
N GLY A 46 15.59 0.51 -2.66
CA GLY A 46 16.05 -0.62 -3.48
C GLY A 46 15.19 -1.88 -3.43
N ILE A 47 14.00 -1.83 -2.85
CA ILE A 47 13.10 -2.99 -2.77
C ILE A 47 12.20 -3.04 -4.01
N THR A 48 12.01 -4.23 -4.55
CA THR A 48 11.17 -4.53 -5.72
C THR A 48 10.33 -5.77 -5.47
N VAL A 49 9.30 -6.01 -6.26
CA VAL A 49 8.64 -7.33 -6.31
C VAL A 49 9.70 -8.41 -6.61
N GLY A 50 9.70 -9.47 -5.82
CA GLY A 50 10.69 -10.54 -5.79
C GLY A 50 11.83 -10.36 -4.78
N SER A 51 11.98 -9.19 -4.14
CA SER A 51 12.95 -9.00 -3.05
C SER A 51 12.59 -9.89 -1.85
N SER A 52 13.59 -10.41 -1.13
CA SER A 52 13.34 -11.24 0.04
C SER A 52 12.97 -10.41 1.27
N TRP A 53 12.30 -11.03 2.24
CA TRP A 53 12.08 -10.48 3.59
C TRP A 53 13.37 -9.91 4.20
N GLN A 54 14.47 -10.65 4.11
CA GLN A 54 15.78 -10.21 4.60
C GLN A 54 16.25 -8.90 3.93
N SER A 55 16.00 -8.74 2.63
CA SER A 55 16.35 -7.50 1.92
C SER A 55 15.54 -6.31 2.46
N ILE A 56 14.27 -6.54 2.80
CA ILE A 56 13.41 -5.51 3.41
C ILE A 56 13.97 -5.10 4.77
N LEU A 57 14.32 -6.05 5.64
CA LEU A 57 14.90 -5.78 6.95
C LEU A 57 16.21 -4.98 6.84
N GLU A 58 17.06 -5.29 5.86
CA GLU A 58 18.30 -4.55 5.62
C GLU A 58 18.05 -3.11 5.16
N ALA A 59 17.02 -2.89 4.34
CA ALA A 59 16.69 -1.58 3.78
C ALA A 59 15.83 -0.69 4.71
N TYR A 60 14.96 -1.29 5.51
CA TYR A 60 13.96 -0.58 6.31
C TYR A 60 14.06 -0.80 7.82
N GLY A 61 14.84 -1.80 8.26
CA GLY A 61 14.91 -2.22 9.65
C GLY A 61 13.78 -3.18 10.03
N ASP A 62 13.72 -3.53 11.31
CA ASP A 62 12.63 -4.33 11.87
C ASP A 62 11.35 -3.46 11.96
N PRO A 63 10.22 -3.87 11.35
CA PRO A 63 8.97 -3.13 11.41
C PRO A 63 8.33 -3.11 12.81
N GLY A 64 8.75 -3.99 13.73
CA GLY A 64 8.18 -4.12 15.08
C GLY A 64 6.82 -4.82 15.12
N ASP A 65 5.98 -4.64 14.09
CA ASP A 65 4.71 -5.33 13.87
C ASP A 65 4.65 -5.89 12.43
N SER A 66 4.22 -7.15 12.33
CA SER A 66 3.93 -7.84 11.07
C SER A 66 2.68 -8.70 11.24
N GLU A 67 1.78 -8.70 10.27
CA GLU A 67 0.54 -9.47 10.33
C GLU A 67 0.31 -10.19 9.00
N TYR A 68 0.02 -11.49 9.03
CA TYR A 68 -0.41 -12.29 7.85
C TYR A 68 0.38 -11.97 6.55
N ASP A 69 1.71 -12.02 6.61
CA ASP A 69 2.63 -11.75 5.49
C ASP A 69 2.66 -10.29 4.98
N LEU A 70 2.10 -9.36 5.76
CA LEU A 70 2.10 -7.93 5.50
C LEU A 70 3.05 -7.21 6.43
N ILE A 71 3.88 -6.34 5.86
CA ILE A 71 4.81 -5.51 6.61
C ILE A 71 4.55 -4.05 6.32
N TYR A 72 4.32 -3.27 7.38
CA TYR A 72 3.87 -1.89 7.28
C TYR A 72 4.94 -0.90 7.71
N TRP A 73 5.08 0.17 6.93
CA TRP A 73 5.82 1.36 7.30
C TRP A 73 4.91 2.58 7.20
N ALA A 74 4.59 3.13 8.37
CA ALA A 74 3.85 4.35 8.56
C ALA A 74 4.70 5.36 9.36
N ASP A 75 4.48 6.65 9.13
CA ASP A 75 5.00 7.73 9.97
C ASP A 75 4.18 7.76 11.29
N PRO A 76 4.78 7.40 12.43
CA PRO A 76 4.06 7.37 13.71
C PRO A 76 3.59 8.76 14.16
N ALA A 77 4.19 9.85 13.66
CA ALA A 77 3.74 11.20 13.97
C ALA A 77 2.40 11.55 13.31
N LEU A 78 2.02 10.84 12.24
CA LEU A 78 0.76 11.05 11.52
C LEU A 78 -0.37 10.12 11.97
N GLY A 79 -0.07 9.09 12.79
CA GLY A 79 -1.04 8.11 13.26
C GLY A 79 -1.86 7.53 12.10
N ASP A 80 -3.19 7.48 12.25
CA ASP A 80 -4.12 6.95 11.26
C ASP A 80 -4.10 7.70 9.91
N SER A 81 -3.53 8.90 9.88
CA SER A 81 -3.39 9.70 8.65
C SER A 81 -2.10 9.41 7.89
N SER A 82 -1.24 8.53 8.41
CA SER A 82 0.02 8.20 7.75
C SER A 82 -0.26 7.50 6.41
N PRO A 83 0.38 7.92 5.30
CA PRO A 83 0.51 7.02 4.17
C PRO A 83 1.29 5.78 4.63
N THR A 84 0.86 4.60 4.19
CA THR A 84 1.47 3.34 4.59
C THR A 84 2.10 2.69 3.38
N LEU A 85 3.40 2.42 3.48
CA LEU A 85 4.09 1.51 2.58
C LEU A 85 3.92 0.10 3.12
N THR A 86 3.31 -0.79 2.35
CA THR A 86 3.12 -2.18 2.73
C THR A 86 3.86 -3.10 1.76
N PHE A 87 4.56 -4.09 2.28
CA PHE A 87 5.07 -5.21 1.50
C PHE A 87 4.23 -6.45 1.82
N MET A 88 3.65 -7.06 0.80
CA MET A 88 3.01 -8.36 0.92
C MET A 88 4.01 -9.43 0.49
N LEU A 89 4.15 -10.48 1.29
CA LEU A 89 5.03 -11.61 0.96
C LEU A 89 4.21 -12.76 0.39
N ASP A 90 4.77 -13.44 -0.60
CA ASP A 90 4.42 -14.83 -0.92
C ASP A 90 5.62 -15.69 -0.53
N GLN A 91 5.40 -16.57 0.44
CA GLN A 91 6.46 -17.28 1.17
C GLN A 91 7.42 -16.30 1.85
N ASP A 92 8.59 -16.04 1.24
CA ASP A 92 9.63 -15.16 1.78
C ASP A 92 9.98 -14.00 0.85
N ASN A 93 9.25 -13.83 -0.27
CA ASN A 93 9.55 -12.80 -1.27
C ASN A 93 8.38 -11.86 -1.44
N VAL A 94 8.69 -10.58 -1.69
CA VAL A 94 7.69 -9.56 -2.00
C VAL A 94 6.89 -9.98 -3.23
N SER A 95 5.59 -10.15 -3.05
CA SER A 95 4.64 -10.40 -4.13
C SER A 95 3.99 -9.09 -4.60
N VAL A 96 3.76 -8.16 -3.67
CA VAL A 96 3.16 -6.85 -3.95
C VAL A 96 3.80 -5.78 -3.08
N ILE A 97 4.03 -4.60 -3.67
CA ILE A 97 4.33 -3.38 -2.93
C ILE A 97 3.09 -2.49 -2.99
N SER A 98 2.48 -2.23 -1.84
CA SER A 98 1.29 -1.38 -1.74
C SER A 98 1.65 -0.03 -1.15
N LEU A 99 1.09 1.02 -1.73
CA LEU A 99 1.12 2.38 -1.21
C LEU A 99 -0.30 2.76 -0.86
N TYR A 100 -0.60 2.88 0.43
CA TYR A 100 -1.92 3.26 0.92
C TYR A 100 -1.94 4.70 1.43
N SER A 101 -3.03 5.42 1.15
CA SER A 101 -3.23 6.79 1.63
C SER A 101 -4.02 6.81 2.94
N GLY A 102 -3.33 6.87 4.09
CA GLY A 102 -4.00 7.00 5.39
C GLY A 102 -4.91 8.22 5.51
N SER A 103 -4.68 9.25 4.70
CA SER A 103 -5.52 10.46 4.68
C SER A 103 -6.98 10.21 4.25
N ASN A 104 -7.29 9.07 3.64
CA ASN A 104 -8.66 8.70 3.28
C ASN A 104 -9.46 8.06 4.43
N ASN A 105 -8.78 7.59 5.49
CA ASN A 105 -9.40 7.00 6.68
C ASN A 105 -10.05 8.02 7.62
N GLN A 106 -10.00 9.32 7.30
CA GLN A 106 -10.64 10.34 8.12
C GLN A 106 -12.16 10.33 7.90
N THR A 107 -12.92 9.82 8.88
CA THR A 107 -14.36 10.07 8.97
C THR A 107 -14.65 11.58 9.01
N PRO A 108 -15.79 12.05 8.49
CA PRO A 108 -16.18 13.46 8.57
C PRO A 108 -16.15 14.05 9.98
#